data_AF-A0AB39PA87-F1
#
_entry.id   AF-A0AB39PA87-F1
#
_cell.length_a   1.000
_cell.length_b   1.000
_cell.length_c   1.000
_cell.angle_alpha   90.00
_cell.angle_beta   90.00
_cell.angle_gamma   90.00
#
_symmetry.space_group_name_H-M   'P 1'
#
loop_
_entity.id
_entity.type
_entity.pdbx_description
1 polymer ?
#
loop_
_entity_poly.entity_id
_entity_poly.type
_entity_poly.pdbx_seq_one_letter_code
_entity_poly.pdbx_strand_id
1 'polypeptide(L)'
;MAELPLVTDLMREHDVSRGVVLRAFAVLQRDGVAEPVPGRRWRVVRGEQSGDRRPLADRIADVITDDGLKVGASFPSASELSKRFSSSRPTVTKALEKLEAAGVLSEGGQGRLRTVRALPNREGRS
;
A
#
# COMPACT_ATOMS: atom_id res chain seq x y z
N MET A 1 13.38 -11.73 4.36
CA MET A 1 12.42 -12.33 5.33
C MET A 1 12.71 -11.73 6.69
N ALA A 2 11.82 -10.87 7.19
CA ALA A 2 12.03 -10.16 8.46
C ALA A 2 11.39 -10.94 9.62
N GLU A 3 12.14 -11.07 10.73
CA GLU A 3 11.63 -11.60 12.00
C GLU A 3 10.96 -10.47 12.79
N LEU A 4 9.86 -10.77 13.49
CA LEU A 4 9.29 -9.82 14.45
C LEU A 4 10.18 -9.76 15.70
N PRO A 5 10.24 -8.60 16.38
CA PRO A 5 10.91 -8.48 17.68
C PRO A 5 10.37 -9.50 18.68
N LEU A 6 11.20 -9.88 19.65
CA LEU A 6 10.75 -10.82 20.67
C LEU A 6 9.68 -10.17 21.53
N VAL A 7 8.80 -11.02 22.08
CA VAL A 7 7.74 -10.56 22.99
C VAL A 7 8.32 -9.78 24.17
N THR A 8 9.48 -10.19 24.66
CA THR A 8 10.19 -9.52 25.77
C THR A 8 10.70 -8.13 25.40
N ASP A 9 11.11 -7.92 24.15
CA ASP A 9 11.62 -6.62 23.70
C ASP A 9 10.46 -5.63 23.60
N LEU A 10 9.34 -6.06 23.00
CA LEU A 10 8.11 -5.26 22.91
C LEU A 10 7.50 -4.94 24.27
N MET A 11 7.59 -5.87 25.23
CA MET A 11 7.17 -5.60 26.61
C MET A 11 8.00 -4.50 27.25
N ARG A 12 9.32 -4.49 27.05
CA ARG A 12 10.23 -3.50 27.63
C ARG A 12 10.14 -2.15 26.92
N GLU A 13 10.06 -2.15 25.60
CA GLU A 13 10.01 -0.92 24.78
C GLU A 13 8.70 -0.15 24.97
N HIS A 14 7.58 -0.87 25.09
CA HIS A 14 6.25 -0.26 25.17
C HIS A 14 5.63 -0.31 26.57
N ASP A 15 6.34 -0.83 27.57
CA ASP A 15 5.85 -1.00 28.95
C ASP A 15 4.50 -1.74 29.04
N VAL A 16 4.33 -2.79 28.22
CA VAL A 16 3.08 -3.56 28.14
C VAL A 16 3.22 -4.97 28.67
N SER A 17 2.12 -5.52 29.16
CA SER A 17 2.09 -6.92 29.59
C SER A 17 2.20 -7.89 28.41
N ARG A 18 2.76 -9.08 28.66
CA ARG A 18 2.88 -10.17 27.68
C ARG A 18 1.57 -10.47 26.92
N GLY A 19 0.44 -10.46 27.62
CA GLY A 19 -0.87 -10.74 27.03
C GLY A 19 -1.35 -9.66 26.05
N VAL A 20 -0.84 -8.43 26.14
CA VAL A 20 -1.11 -7.37 25.17
C VAL A 20 -0.33 -7.64 23.88
N VAL A 21 0.96 -7.95 24.00
CA VAL A 21 1.82 -8.29 22.85
C VAL A 21 1.30 -9.52 22.11
N LEU A 22 0.90 -10.58 22.82
CA LEU A 22 0.36 -11.79 22.20
C LEU A 22 -0.99 -11.52 21.50
N ARG A 23 -1.84 -10.66 22.05
CA ARG A 23 -3.08 -10.25 21.38
C ARG A 23 -2.79 -9.44 20.11
N ALA A 24 -1.83 -8.53 20.15
CA ALA A 24 -1.40 -7.79 18.96
C ALA A 24 -0.87 -8.74 17.88
N PHE A 25 -0.05 -9.72 18.25
CA PHE A 25 0.44 -10.74 17.33
C PHE A 25 -0.69 -11.61 16.76
N ALA A 26 -1.70 -11.97 17.56
CA ALA A 26 -2.88 -12.69 17.08
C ALA A 26 -3.68 -11.87 16.06
N VAL A 27 -3.77 -10.54 16.23
CA VAL A 27 -4.37 -9.65 15.23
C VAL A 27 -3.55 -9.66 13.93
N LEU A 28 -2.22 -9.56 14.02
CA LEU A 28 -1.33 -9.64 12.86
C LEU A 28 -1.44 -10.98 12.12
N GLN A 29 -1.66 -12.08 12.85
CA GLN A 29 -1.92 -13.39 12.25
C GLN A 29 -3.25 -13.43 11.52
N ARG A 30 -4.32 -12.95 12.15
CA ARG A 30 -5.64 -12.88 11.54
C ARG A 30 -5.63 -12.03 10.27
N ASP A 31 -4.86 -10.95 10.27
CA ASP A 31 -4.71 -10.04 9.15
C ASP A 31 -3.72 -10.57 8.06
N GLY A 32 -3.14 -11.76 8.26
CA GLY A 32 -2.20 -12.39 7.32
C GLY A 32 -0.88 -11.62 7.18
N VAL A 33 -0.51 -10.84 8.20
CA VAL A 33 0.70 -10.01 8.23
C VAL A 33 1.86 -10.79 8.87
N ALA A 34 1.57 -11.60 9.88
CA ALA A 34 2.57 -12.38 10.60
C ALA A 34 2.11 -13.83 10.84
N GLU A 35 3.05 -14.75 10.96
CA GLU A 35 2.77 -16.14 11.33
C GLU A 35 3.65 -16.60 12.49
N PRO A 36 3.13 -17.45 13.39
CA PRO A 36 3.93 -18.12 14.38
C PRO A 36 4.78 -19.20 13.71
N VAL A 37 6.08 -19.18 14.00
CA VAL A 37 7.04 -20.18 13.56
C VAL A 37 7.31 -21.14 14.73
N PRO A 38 7.48 -22.45 14.48
CA PRO A 38 7.93 -23.39 15.50
C PRO A 38 9.15 -22.86 16.26
N GLY A 39 9.12 -22.89 17.60
CA GLY A 39 10.20 -22.34 18.43
C GLY A 39 9.96 -20.93 19.00
N ARG A 40 8.69 -20.51 19.19
CA ARG A 40 8.27 -19.24 19.83
C ARG A 40 8.59 -17.97 19.06
N ARG A 41 9.03 -18.07 17.80
CA ARG A 41 9.32 -16.91 16.95
C ARG A 41 8.12 -16.52 16.12
N TRP A 42 8.00 -15.23 15.84
CA TRP A 42 7.01 -14.70 14.92
C TRP A 42 7.71 -14.17 13.68
N ARG A 43 7.18 -14.49 12.51
CA ARG A 43 7.74 -14.07 11.23
C ARG A 43 6.73 -13.20 10.50
N VAL A 44 7.22 -12.16 9.84
CA VAL A 44 6.40 -11.38 8.93
C VAL A 44 6.25 -12.16 7.61
N VAL A 45 5.01 -12.50 7.25
CA VAL A 45 4.69 -13.26 6.03
C VAL A 45 4.72 -12.36 4.79
N ARG A 46 4.43 -11.06 4.96
CA ARG A 46 4.61 -10.05 3.91
C ARG A 46 5.96 -9.35 4.03
N GLY A 47 6.91 -9.81 3.21
CA GLY A 47 8.24 -9.21 3.11
C GLY A 47 8.21 -7.69 2.88
N GLU A 48 8.82 -6.97 3.82
CA GLU A 48 9.72 -5.83 3.62
C GLU A 48 9.23 -4.51 3.02
N GLN A 49 7.95 -4.35 2.69
CA GLN A 49 7.43 -3.03 2.35
C GLN A 49 6.24 -2.68 3.25
N SER A 50 6.56 -2.41 4.51
CA SER A 50 5.79 -1.47 5.32
C SER A 50 5.95 -0.06 4.73
N GLY A 51 5.56 0.10 3.48
CA GLY A 51 5.46 1.36 2.77
C GLY A 51 3.99 1.53 2.45
N ASP A 52 3.29 2.20 3.37
CA ASP A 52 1.94 2.71 3.20
C ASP A 52 0.85 1.63 3.05
N ARG A 53 0.01 1.47 4.09
CA ARG A 53 -1.13 0.52 4.13
C ARG A 53 -2.23 0.88 3.11
N ARG A 54 -2.05 1.95 2.33
CA ARG A 54 -2.98 2.35 1.28
C ARG A 54 -2.77 1.49 0.03
N PRO A 55 -3.86 1.11 -0.65
CA PRO A 55 -3.80 0.45 -1.95
C PRO A 55 -2.86 1.21 -2.89
N LEU A 56 -2.08 0.50 -3.71
CA LEU A 56 -1.21 1.15 -4.71
C LEU A 56 -1.98 2.15 -5.60
N ALA A 57 -3.25 1.88 -5.88
CA ALA A 57 -4.13 2.79 -6.60
C ALA A 57 -4.29 4.15 -5.90
N ASP A 58 -4.43 4.16 -4.58
CA ASP A 58 -4.59 5.38 -3.78
C ASP A 58 -3.31 6.23 -3.81
N ARG A 59 -2.15 5.57 -3.64
CA ARG A 59 -0.84 6.21 -3.78
C ARG A 59 -0.56 6.73 -5.18
N ILE A 60 -1.00 6.02 -6.21
CA ILE A 60 -0.91 6.50 -7.58
C ILE A 60 -1.85 7.69 -7.78
N ALA A 61 -3.02 7.71 -7.14
CA ALA A 61 -3.92 8.87 -7.21
C ALA A 61 -3.30 10.12 -6.54
N ASP A 62 -2.55 9.97 -5.46
CA ASP A 62 -1.82 11.07 -4.83
C ASP A 62 -0.85 11.77 -5.79
N VAL A 63 -0.34 11.08 -6.83
CA VAL A 63 0.49 11.69 -7.90
C VAL A 63 -0.24 12.84 -8.58
N ILE A 64 -1.57 12.79 -8.69
CA ILE A 64 -2.37 13.87 -9.26
C ILE A 64 -2.18 15.15 -8.45
N THR A 65 -2.16 15.03 -7.12
CA THR A 65 -2.03 16.17 -6.22
C THR A 65 -0.57 16.59 -6.06
N ASP A 66 0.34 15.60 -5.94
CA ASP A 66 1.78 15.81 -5.75
C ASP A 66 2.43 16.49 -6.96
N ASP A 67 2.08 16.06 -8.18
CA ASP A 67 2.58 16.64 -9.43
C ASP A 67 1.72 17.85 -9.88
N GLY A 68 0.70 18.26 -9.08
CA GLY A 68 -0.17 19.40 -9.38
C GLY A 68 -0.98 19.25 -10.68
N LEU A 69 -1.31 18.02 -11.06
CA LEU A 69 -2.02 17.69 -12.29
C LEU A 69 -3.48 18.16 -12.21
N LYS A 70 -3.89 18.95 -13.21
CA LYS A 70 -5.28 19.41 -13.34
C LYS A 70 -6.12 18.39 -14.08
N VAL A 71 -7.44 18.47 -13.92
CA VAL A 71 -8.39 17.73 -14.77
C VAL A 71 -8.10 18.05 -16.24
N GLY A 72 -7.99 17.00 -17.06
CA GLY A 72 -7.59 17.07 -18.46
C GLY A 72 -6.07 16.94 -18.71
N ALA A 73 -5.23 17.04 -17.67
CA ALA A 73 -3.79 16.84 -17.82
C ALA A 73 -3.44 15.39 -18.11
N SER A 74 -2.38 15.19 -18.90
CA SER A 74 -1.80 13.88 -19.15
C SER A 74 -1.25 13.27 -17.87
N PHE A 75 -1.60 12.02 -17.61
CA PHE A 75 -1.17 11.25 -16.47
C PHE A 75 0.06 10.39 -16.82
N PRO A 76 1.00 10.18 -15.88
CA PRO A 76 2.20 9.39 -16.12
C PRO A 76 1.90 7.97 -16.62
N SER A 77 2.79 7.45 -17.46
CA SER A 77 2.64 6.10 -18.01
C SER A 77 2.86 5.01 -16.95
N ALA A 78 2.32 3.81 -17.19
CA ALA A 78 2.54 2.66 -16.30
C ALA A 78 4.03 2.32 -16.12
N SER A 79 4.88 2.63 -17.11
CA SER A 79 6.33 2.42 -17.03
C SER A 79 7.01 3.41 -16.08
N GLU A 80 6.57 4.66 -16.08
CA GLU A 80 7.08 5.69 -15.16
C GLU A 80 6.63 5.40 -13.73
N LEU A 81 5.35 5.06 -13.55
CA LEU A 81 4.80 4.70 -12.24
C LEU A 81 5.44 3.41 -11.69
N SER A 82 5.71 2.42 -12.54
CA SER A 82 6.43 1.20 -12.13
C SER A 82 7.81 1.50 -11.56
N LYS A 83 8.55 2.45 -12.15
CA LYS A 83 9.84 2.92 -11.63
C LYS A 83 9.67 3.74 -10.35
N ARG A 84 8.68 4.66 -10.29
CA ARG A 84 8.44 5.54 -9.14
C ARG A 84 8.01 4.78 -7.89
N PHE A 85 7.19 3.74 -8.05
CA PHE A 85 6.63 2.96 -6.94
C PHE A 85 7.33 1.62 -6.72
N SER A 86 8.47 1.36 -7.39
CA SER A 86 9.19 0.08 -7.36
C SER A 86 8.26 -1.14 -7.48
N SER A 87 7.21 -0.99 -8.28
CA SER A 87 6.10 -1.95 -8.41
C SER A 87 6.08 -2.53 -9.80
N SER A 88 5.67 -3.80 -9.94
CA SER A 88 5.65 -4.43 -11.26
C SER A 88 4.65 -3.73 -12.20
N ARG A 89 4.98 -3.65 -13.49
CA ARG A 89 4.06 -3.14 -14.53
C ARG A 89 2.64 -3.71 -14.42
N PRO A 90 2.41 -5.04 -14.30
CA PRO A 90 1.05 -5.57 -14.16
C PRO A 90 0.34 -5.14 -12.87
N THR A 91 1.08 -4.92 -11.76
CA THR A 91 0.50 -4.37 -10.52
C THR A 91 0.06 -2.92 -10.71
N VAL A 92 0.89 -2.12 -11.39
CA VAL A 92 0.58 -0.71 -11.71
C VAL A 92 -0.59 -0.61 -12.69
N THR A 93 -0.62 -1.46 -13.73
CA THR A 93 -1.75 -1.51 -14.67
C THR A 93 -3.05 -1.81 -13.93
N LYS A 94 -3.08 -2.83 -13.05
CA LYS A 94 -4.26 -3.13 -12.22
C LYS A 94 -4.68 -1.96 -11.32
N ALA A 95 -3.73 -1.17 -10.85
CA ALA A 95 -4.02 0.00 -10.04
C ALA A 95 -4.60 1.15 -10.90
N LEU A 96 -4.09 1.35 -12.11
CA LEU A 96 -4.65 2.30 -13.09
C LEU A 96 -6.07 1.91 -13.52
N GLU A 97 -6.31 0.63 -13.79
CA GLU A 97 -7.66 0.11 -14.12
C GLU A 97 -8.66 0.38 -12.99
N LYS A 98 -8.22 0.29 -11.72
CA LYS A 98 -9.06 0.66 -10.57
C LYS A 98 -9.39 2.15 -10.53
N LEU A 99 -8.43 3.01 -10.88
CA LEU A 99 -8.65 4.46 -10.94
C LEU A 99 -9.53 4.86 -12.12
N GLU A 100 -9.45 4.13 -13.24
CA GLU A 100 -10.37 4.26 -14.37
C GLU A 100 -11.78 3.86 -13.96
N ALA A 101 -11.95 2.69 -13.31
CA ALA A 101 -13.24 2.22 -12.81
C ALA A 101 -13.85 3.15 -11.74
N ALA A 102 -13.00 3.82 -10.95
CA ALA A 102 -13.42 4.83 -9.97
C ALA A 102 -13.71 6.21 -10.60
N GLY A 103 -13.51 6.39 -11.92
CA GLY A 103 -13.74 7.65 -12.62
C GLY A 103 -12.68 8.73 -12.38
N VAL A 104 -11.56 8.39 -11.74
CA VAL A 104 -10.45 9.30 -11.43
C VAL A 104 -9.60 9.57 -12.69
N LEU A 105 -9.39 8.54 -13.52
CA LEU A 105 -8.64 8.62 -14.77
C LEU A 105 -9.54 8.30 -15.97
N SER A 106 -9.21 8.84 -17.14
CA SER A 106 -9.78 8.39 -18.41
C SER A 106 -9.25 7.01 -18.79
N GLU A 107 -10.06 6.25 -19.53
CA GLU A 107 -9.68 4.96 -20.09
C GLU A 107 -8.37 5.05 -20.89
N GLY A 108 -7.41 4.20 -20.53
CA GLY A 108 -6.12 4.14 -21.20
C GLY A 108 -6.15 3.18 -22.38
N GLY A 109 -6.12 3.72 -23.61
CA GLY A 109 -6.00 2.93 -24.84
C GLY A 109 -4.55 2.63 -25.23
N GLN A 110 -4.34 1.57 -26.03
CA GLN A 110 -3.04 1.18 -26.57
C GLN A 110 -2.39 2.36 -27.33
N GLY A 111 -1.39 3.00 -26.71
CA GLY A 111 -0.67 4.14 -27.27
C GLY A 111 -1.17 5.54 -26.87
N ARG A 112 -2.22 5.65 -26.03
CA ARG A 112 -2.72 6.95 -25.54
C ARG A 112 -2.46 7.13 -24.05
N LEU A 113 -1.89 8.27 -23.68
CA LEU A 113 -1.73 8.64 -22.27
C LEU A 113 -3.11 8.82 -21.63
N ARG A 114 -3.25 8.29 -20.41
CA ARG A 114 -4.44 8.53 -19.58
C ARG A 114 -4.49 10.00 -19.22
N THR A 115 -5.67 10.55 -19.00
CA THR A 115 -5.83 11.92 -18.49
C THR A 115 -6.56 11.92 -17.17
N VAL A 116 -6.26 12.89 -16.31
CA VAL A 116 -6.95 13.07 -15.04
C VAL A 116 -8.39 13.51 -15.32
N ARG A 117 -9.38 12.76 -14.84
CA ARG A 117 -10.81 13.12 -14.94
C ARG A 117 -11.34 13.76 -13.66
N ALA A 118 -10.87 13.28 -12.52
CA ALA A 118 -11.28 13.81 -11.22
C ALA A 118 -10.07 13.88 -10.29
N LEU A 119 -10.08 14.87 -9.38
CA LEU A 119 -9.15 14.90 -8.27
C LEU A 119 -9.59 13.84 -7.26
N PRO A 120 -8.67 13.04 -6.71
CA PRO A 120 -9.01 12.07 -5.68
C PRO A 120 -9.59 12.81 -4.48
N ASN A 121 -10.88 12.60 -4.21
CA ASN A 121 -11.51 13.23 -3.06
C ASN A 121 -10.94 12.54 -1.81
N ARG A 122 -10.39 13.32 -0.89
CA ARG A 122 -9.71 12.84 0.32
C ARG A 122 -10.74 12.40 1.38
N GLU A 123 -11.74 11.64 0.97
CA GLU A 123 -12.87 11.23 1.82
C GLU A 123 -12.49 9.94 2.55
N GLY A 124 -11.85 10.12 3.70
CA GLY A 124 -11.45 9.02 4.58
C GLY A 124 -10.72 9.52 5.82
N ARG A 125 -11.14 10.68 6.35
CA ARG A 125 -10.66 11.21 7.63
C ARG A 125 -11.83 11.23 8.61
N SER A 126 -12.03 10.17 9.37
CA SER A 126 -12.74 10.16 10.66
C SER A 126 -12.29 8.94 11.45
#